data_AF-A0A1R4FH21-F1
#
_entry.id   AF-A0A1R4FH21-F1
#
_cell.length_a   1.000
_cell.length_b   1.000
_cell.length_c   1.000
_cell.angle_alpha   90.00
_cell.angle_beta   90.00
_cell.angle_gamma   90.00
#
_symmetry.space_group_name_H-M   'P 1'
#
loop_
_entity.id
_entity.type
_entity.pdbx_description
1 polymer ?
#
loop_
_entity_poly.entity_id
_entity_poly.type
_entity_poly.pdbx_seq_one_letter_code
_entity_poly.pdbx_strand_id
1 'polypeptide(L)'
;MSGRGYVPGELLGRLVGRRLNAVVFSMDVVMLWFDGDERGSGNVTLHCDYPPEVEYRGVRRRERDAGYADALRRLIPEEVTGTVEKTGTGLVVRFASGRLVIHPSREERWGYEIATLSGFADRSWMCWRPGEDGFEDLA
;
A
#
# COMPACT_ATOMS: atom_id res chain seq x y z
N MET A 1 24.84 -1.28 10.18
CA MET A 1 24.72 -2.48 9.32
C MET A 1 25.02 -3.72 10.13
N SER A 2 23.94 -4.42 10.48
CA SER A 2 23.80 -5.80 10.99
C SER A 2 22.29 -5.90 11.31
N GLY A 3 21.46 -6.83 10.83
CA GLY A 3 21.67 -8.05 10.05
C GLY A 3 20.35 -8.82 10.06
N ARG A 4 19.30 -8.27 9.44
CA ARG A 4 18.23 -9.06 8.84
C ARG A 4 18.19 -8.63 7.39
N GLY A 5 18.48 -9.55 6.47
CA GLY A 5 18.26 -9.30 5.06
C GLY A 5 16.80 -8.90 4.85
N TYR A 6 16.54 -8.10 3.83
CA TYR A 6 15.18 -7.83 3.42
C TYR A 6 14.44 -9.16 3.20
N VAL A 7 13.28 -9.31 3.84
CA VAL A 7 12.39 -10.45 3.63
C VAL A 7 11.12 -9.92 2.96
N PRO A 8 10.89 -10.26 1.67
CA PRO A 8 9.72 -9.81 0.94
C PRO A 8 8.43 -10.03 1.73
N GLY A 9 7.64 -8.98 1.88
CA GLY A 9 6.36 -9.00 2.56
C GLY A 9 6.41 -9.01 4.09
N GLU A 10 7.58 -9.08 4.75
CA GLU A 10 7.65 -9.08 6.22
C GLU A 10 7.05 -7.79 6.80
N LEU A 11 7.44 -6.63 6.26
CA LEU A 11 6.95 -5.35 6.79
C LEU A 11 5.51 -5.07 6.34
N LEU A 12 5.17 -5.33 5.07
CA LEU A 12 3.80 -5.18 4.57
C LEU A 12 2.83 -6.08 5.34
N GLY A 13 3.24 -7.30 5.70
CA GLY A 13 2.47 -8.26 6.48
C GLY A 13 2.08 -7.76 7.87
N ARG A 14 2.78 -6.78 8.44
CA ARG A 14 2.40 -6.15 9.71
C ARG A 14 1.16 -5.27 9.62
N LEU A 15 0.63 -5.04 8.41
CA LEU A 15 -0.67 -4.41 8.22
C LEU A 15 -1.83 -5.37 8.53
N VAL A 16 -1.64 -6.69 8.45
CA VAL A 16 -2.70 -7.67 8.74
C VAL A 16 -3.22 -7.46 10.17
N GLY A 17 -4.54 -7.40 10.32
CA GLY A 17 -5.20 -7.08 11.58
C GLY A 17 -5.39 -5.58 11.84
N ARG A 18 -4.78 -4.69 11.04
CA ARG A 18 -4.99 -3.25 11.16
C ARG A 18 -6.16 -2.80 10.32
N ARG A 19 -6.87 -1.83 10.87
CA ARG A 19 -8.00 -1.18 10.21
C ARG A 19 -7.53 0.00 9.38
N LEU A 20 -8.02 0.13 8.16
CA LEU A 20 -7.88 1.37 7.38
C LEU A 20 -8.78 2.44 8.01
N ASN A 21 -8.22 3.54 8.49
CA ASN A 21 -8.97 4.60 9.17
C ASN A 21 -9.13 5.88 8.33
N ALA A 22 -8.21 6.14 7.41
CA ALA A 22 -8.31 7.27 6.50
C ALA A 22 -7.63 6.98 5.15
N VAL A 23 -8.13 7.68 4.13
CA VAL A 23 -7.50 7.81 2.81
C VAL A 23 -7.31 9.30 2.58
N VAL A 24 -6.07 9.71 2.32
CA VAL A 24 -5.71 11.12 2.14
C VAL A 24 -5.17 11.32 0.73
N PHE A 25 -5.76 12.27 0.00
CA PHE A 25 -5.29 12.70 -1.31
C PHE A 25 -4.49 14.00 -1.11
N SER A 26 -3.21 13.98 -1.47
CA SER A 26 -2.33 15.14 -1.36
C SER A 26 -1.55 15.28 -2.65
N MET A 27 -1.89 16.28 -3.47
CA MET A 27 -1.34 16.45 -4.81
C MET A 27 -1.55 15.17 -5.65
N ASP A 28 -0.47 14.56 -6.12
CA ASP A 28 -0.43 13.32 -6.91
C ASP A 28 -0.26 12.06 -6.05
N VAL A 29 -0.22 12.20 -4.72
CA VAL A 29 0.00 11.09 -3.79
C VAL A 29 -1.31 10.66 -3.13
N VAL A 30 -1.50 9.33 -3.04
CA VAL A 30 -2.52 8.71 -2.19
C VAL A 30 -1.86 8.15 -0.94
N MET A 31 -2.31 8.57 0.24
CA MET A 31 -1.88 7.98 1.50
C MET A 31 -3.00 7.14 2.12
N LEU A 32 -2.64 5.95 2.56
CA LEU A 32 -3.52 5.05 3.31
C LEU A 32 -3.07 5.05 4.77
N TRP A 33 -3.97 5.39 5.68
CA TRP A 33 -3.68 5.46 7.11
C TRP A 33 -4.35 4.29 7.83
N PHE A 34 -3.53 3.53 8.54
CA PHE A 34 -3.95 2.38 9.32
C PHE A 34 -3.79 2.67 10.81
N ASP A 35 -4.61 2.02 11.62
CA ASP A 35 -4.52 2.10 13.08
C ASP A 35 -3.08 1.73 13.56
N GLY A 36 -2.52 2.58 14.44
CA GLY A 36 -1.20 2.39 15.05
C GLY A 36 -1.13 1.19 15.99
N ASP A 37 0.09 0.88 16.48
CA ASP A 37 0.35 -0.25 17.38
C ASP A 37 -0.35 -0.14 18.73
N GLU A 38 -0.43 1.08 19.26
CA GLU A 38 -1.05 1.38 20.53
C GLU A 38 -2.11 2.47 20.34
N ARG A 39 -3.08 2.51 21.27
CA ARG A 39 -4.11 3.54 21.24
C ARG A 39 -3.47 4.91 21.48
N GLY A 40 -3.38 5.72 20.43
CA GLY A 40 -2.76 7.05 20.45
C GLY A 40 -1.37 7.12 19.82
N SER A 41 -0.77 6.00 19.40
CA SER A 41 0.54 5.97 18.74
C SER A 41 0.45 6.27 17.24
N GLY A 42 -0.07 7.45 16.87
CA GLY A 42 -0.16 7.87 15.46
C GLY A 42 -0.82 6.85 14.52
N ASN A 43 -0.57 7.00 13.21
CA ASN A 43 -1.01 6.05 12.19
C ASN A 43 0.21 5.35 11.57
N VAL A 44 0.04 4.08 11.21
CA VAL A 44 0.91 3.44 10.21
C VAL A 44 0.45 3.93 8.85
N THR A 45 1.38 4.44 8.04
CA THR A 45 1.05 5.10 6.77
C THR A 45 1.70 4.39 5.60
N LEU A 46 0.89 4.09 4.57
CA LEU A 46 1.37 3.68 3.26
C LEU A 46 1.21 4.87 2.30
N HIS A 47 2.32 5.53 2.01
CA HIS A 47 2.46 6.62 1.05
C HIS A 47 2.58 6.00 -0.34
N CYS A 48 1.67 6.31 -1.26
CA CYS A 48 1.65 5.73 -2.60
C CYS A 48 1.96 6.83 -3.62
N ASP A 49 3.23 6.90 -4.04
CA ASP A 49 3.71 7.77 -5.13
C ASP A 49 3.18 7.31 -6.50
N TYR A 50 2.90 6.01 -6.64
CA TYR A 50 2.02 5.50 -7.68
C TYR A 50 0.65 5.14 -7.06
N PRO A 51 -0.46 5.73 -7.53
CA PRO A 51 -1.77 5.51 -6.90
C PRO A 51 -2.19 4.04 -7.00
N PRO A 52 -2.72 3.45 -5.90
CA PRO A 52 -3.16 2.06 -5.93
C PRO A 52 -4.35 1.92 -6.87
N GLU A 53 -4.43 0.81 -7.56
CA GLU A 53 -5.70 0.36 -8.09
C GLU A 53 -6.57 -0.19 -6.96
N VAL A 54 -7.87 0.12 -7.01
CA VAL A 54 -8.84 -0.38 -6.04
C VAL A 54 -9.83 -1.34 -6.70
N GLU A 55 -9.98 -2.52 -6.11
CA GLU A 55 -11.06 -3.44 -6.42
C GLU A 55 -12.03 -3.48 -5.23
N TYR A 56 -13.30 -3.14 -5.47
CA TYR A 56 -14.36 -3.20 -4.46
C TYR A 56 -15.55 -3.96 -5.00
N ARG A 57 -15.95 -5.05 -4.33
CA ARG A 57 -17.03 -5.96 -4.76
C ARG A 57 -16.88 -6.40 -6.23
N GLY A 58 -15.64 -6.73 -6.63
CA GLY A 58 -15.30 -7.20 -7.98
C GLY A 58 -15.19 -6.12 -9.05
N VAL A 59 -15.42 -4.84 -8.71
CA VAL A 59 -15.25 -3.72 -9.65
C VAL A 59 -13.89 -3.07 -9.42
N ARG A 60 -13.02 -3.22 -10.41
CA ARG A 60 -11.68 -2.60 -10.48
C ARG A 60 -11.80 -1.14 -10.94
N ARG A 61 -11.11 -0.23 -10.28
CA ARG A 61 -10.98 1.20 -10.63
C ARG A 61 -9.55 1.68 -10.45
N ARG A 62 -9.08 2.47 -11.39
CA ARG A 62 -7.82 3.21 -11.36
C ARG A 62 -8.07 4.67 -11.03
N GLU A 63 -7.01 5.41 -10.78
CA GLU A 63 -7.06 6.83 -10.37
C GLU A 63 -7.89 7.73 -11.30
N ARG A 64 -7.85 7.45 -12.61
CA ARG A 64 -8.60 8.21 -13.64
C ARG A 64 -10.09 7.84 -13.74
N ASP A 65 -10.52 6.75 -13.09
CA ASP A 65 -11.88 6.25 -13.22
C ASP A 65 -12.86 6.99 -12.30
N ALA A 66 -14.06 7.24 -12.82
CA ALA A 66 -15.14 7.78 -12.01
C ALA A 66 -15.47 6.84 -10.82
N GLY A 67 -15.51 7.42 -9.62
CA GLY A 67 -15.77 6.69 -8.37
C GLY A 67 -14.55 5.98 -7.78
N TYR A 68 -13.34 6.27 -8.25
CA TYR A 68 -12.09 5.79 -7.63
C TYR A 68 -11.99 6.17 -6.14
N ALA A 69 -12.16 7.45 -5.82
CA ALA A 69 -12.12 7.94 -4.44
C ALA A 69 -13.23 7.32 -3.57
N ASP A 70 -14.43 7.13 -4.13
CA ASP A 70 -15.55 6.47 -3.43
C ASP A 70 -15.23 4.99 -3.14
N ALA A 71 -14.60 4.30 -4.09
CA ALA A 71 -14.19 2.91 -3.91
C ALA A 71 -13.13 2.77 -2.81
N LEU A 72 -12.14 3.67 -2.77
CA LEU A 72 -11.16 3.74 -1.67
C LEU A 72 -11.82 4.02 -0.32
N ARG A 73 -12.71 5.02 -0.27
CA ARG A 73 -13.44 5.38 0.95
C ARG A 73 -14.29 4.24 1.48
N ARG A 74 -14.86 3.40 0.60
CA ARG A 74 -15.69 2.24 1.00
C ARG A 74 -14.91 1.14 1.69
N LEU A 75 -13.57 1.12 1.58
CA LEU A 75 -12.72 0.22 2.36
C LEU A 75 -12.52 0.70 3.80
N ILE A 76 -12.95 1.91 4.16
CA ILE A 76 -12.96 2.37 5.56
C ILE A 76 -14.28 1.89 6.21
N PRO A 77 -14.26 1.27 7.42
CA PRO A 77 -13.10 1.02 8.27
C PRO A 77 -12.75 -0.49 8.28
N GLU A 78 -12.49 -1.09 7.14
CA GLU A 78 -12.20 -2.53 7.05
C GLU A 78 -10.79 -2.86 7.56
N GLU A 79 -10.68 -4.07 8.09
CA GLU A 79 -9.42 -4.67 8.52
C GLU A 79 -8.68 -5.29 7.34
N VAL A 80 -7.35 -5.14 7.33
CA VAL A 80 -6.49 -5.84 6.38
C VAL A 80 -6.48 -7.32 6.75
N THR A 81 -6.94 -8.15 5.81
CA THR A 81 -7.06 -9.60 5.97
C THR A 81 -5.86 -10.37 5.40
N GLY A 82 -5.04 -9.71 4.58
CA GLY A 82 -3.87 -10.32 3.99
C GLY A 82 -3.09 -9.36 3.11
N THR A 83 -1.82 -9.68 2.89
CA THR A 83 -0.94 -8.89 2.04
C THR A 83 -0.14 -9.78 1.11
N VAL A 84 0.26 -9.24 -0.04
CA VAL A 84 1.20 -9.89 -0.95
C VAL A 84 2.23 -8.85 -1.35
N GLU A 85 3.47 -9.28 -1.38
CA GLU A 85 4.55 -8.59 -2.05
C GLU A 85 5.25 -9.61 -2.95
N LYS A 86 5.25 -9.36 -4.26
CA LYS A 86 5.81 -10.31 -5.23
C LYS A 86 6.09 -9.65 -6.58
N THR A 87 7.24 -9.93 -7.18
CA THR A 87 7.60 -9.56 -8.55
C THR A 87 6.48 -9.89 -9.55
N GLY A 88 6.18 -8.94 -10.45
CA GLY A 88 5.10 -9.01 -11.43
C GLY A 88 3.68 -8.89 -10.85
N THR A 89 3.53 -8.75 -9.53
CA THR A 89 2.25 -8.49 -8.85
C THR A 89 2.29 -7.20 -8.03
N GLY A 90 3.45 -6.87 -7.46
CA GLY A 90 3.68 -5.66 -6.67
C GLY A 90 3.18 -5.82 -5.26
N LEU A 91 2.62 -4.74 -4.71
CA LEU A 91 2.01 -4.73 -3.38
C LEU A 91 0.51 -4.98 -3.49
N VAL A 92 0.01 -5.91 -2.70
CA VAL A 92 -1.44 -6.14 -2.55
C VAL A 92 -1.82 -6.03 -1.09
N VAL A 93 -2.84 -5.23 -0.79
CA VAL A 93 -3.48 -5.17 0.53
C VAL A 93 -4.92 -5.63 0.39
N ARG A 94 -5.30 -6.69 1.10
CA ARG A 94 -6.62 -7.32 1.00
C ARG A 94 -7.51 -6.92 2.16
N PHE A 95 -8.78 -6.70 1.86
CA PHE A 95 -9.86 -6.42 2.80
C PHE A 95 -10.98 -7.44 2.59
N ALA A 96 -12.00 -7.44 3.45
CA ALA A 96 -13.11 -8.38 3.32
C ALA A 96 -13.93 -8.14 2.04
N SER A 97 -14.08 -6.87 1.63
CA SER A 97 -14.89 -6.48 0.47
C SER A 97 -14.09 -6.21 -0.81
N GLY A 98 -12.77 -6.26 -0.76
CA GLY A 98 -11.93 -5.75 -1.84
C GLY A 98 -10.43 -5.88 -1.62
N ARG A 99 -9.66 -5.23 -2.50
CA ARG A 99 -8.20 -5.17 -2.41
C ARG A 99 -7.65 -3.91 -3.06
N LEU A 100 -6.46 -3.54 -2.65
CA LEU A 100 -5.62 -2.52 -3.26
C LEU A 100 -4.43 -3.19 -3.93
N VAL A 101 -4.08 -2.74 -5.13
CA VAL A 101 -2.91 -3.23 -5.89
C VAL A 101 -2.05 -2.05 -6.29
N ILE A 102 -0.79 -2.04 -5.89
CA ILE A 102 0.20 -1.04 -6.30
C ILE A 102 1.21 -1.78 -7.18
N HIS A 103 1.04 -1.62 -8.49
CA HIS A 103 1.98 -2.14 -9.49
C HIS A 103 1.97 -1.26 -10.73
N PRO A 104 2.93 -0.32 -10.85
CA PRO A 104 3.12 0.43 -12.08
C PRO A 104 3.41 -0.51 -13.24
N SER A 105 3.00 -0.15 -14.45
CA SER A 105 3.53 -0.76 -15.67
C SER A 105 4.80 -0.03 -16.14
N ARG A 106 5.62 -0.70 -16.95
CA ARG A 106 6.84 -0.11 -17.54
C ARG A 106 6.56 1.11 -18.43
N GLU A 107 5.35 1.22 -18.98
CA GLU A 107 4.95 2.28 -19.90
C GLU A 107 4.44 3.53 -19.16
N GLU A 108 4.12 3.40 -17.88
CA GLU A 108 3.64 4.51 -17.05
C GLU A 108 4.82 5.32 -16.51
N ARG A 109 4.64 6.64 -16.43
CA ARG A 109 5.59 7.49 -15.72
C ARG A 109 5.32 7.37 -14.23
N TRP A 110 6.35 6.96 -13.50
CA TRP A 110 6.35 6.91 -12.04
C TRP A 110 7.55 7.70 -11.50
N GLY A 111 7.45 8.16 -10.25
CA GLY A 111 8.53 8.86 -9.55
C GLY A 111 9.65 7.91 -9.12
N TYR A 112 10.69 8.40 -8.44
CA TYR A 112 11.80 7.54 -7.99
C TYR A 112 11.39 6.44 -7.01
N GLU A 113 10.22 6.58 -6.38
CA GLU A 113 9.67 5.67 -5.38
C GLU A 113 8.28 5.24 -5.85
N ILE A 114 7.90 3.99 -5.54
CA ILE A 114 6.57 3.45 -5.86
C ILE A 114 5.65 3.64 -4.66
N ALA A 115 6.12 3.26 -3.48
CA ALA A 115 5.42 3.44 -2.23
C ALA A 115 6.39 3.40 -1.04
N THR A 116 5.99 4.04 0.07
CA THR A 116 6.70 3.99 1.35
C THR A 116 5.75 3.61 2.48
N LEU A 117 6.08 2.57 3.25
CA LEU A 117 5.38 2.16 4.47
C LEU A 117 6.17 2.58 5.70
N SER A 118 5.55 3.31 6.62
CA SER A 118 6.20 3.81 7.83
C SER A 118 5.22 4.01 8.99
N GLY A 119 5.71 4.52 10.13
CA GLY A 119 4.86 4.88 11.28
C GLY A 119 4.68 3.76 12.32
N PHE A 120 5.38 2.63 12.18
CA PHE A 120 5.43 1.60 13.22
C PHE A 120 6.18 2.11 14.47
N ALA A 121 5.79 1.63 15.65
CA ALA A 121 6.38 2.04 16.93
C ALA A 121 7.87 1.72 17.03
N ASP A 122 8.31 0.62 16.40
CA ASP A 122 9.70 0.21 16.31
C ASP A 122 10.52 1.02 15.28
N ARG A 123 9.89 1.99 14.62
CA ARG A 123 10.45 2.84 13.56
C ARG A 123 10.90 2.08 12.31
N SER A 124 10.45 0.83 12.15
CA SER A 124 10.63 0.11 10.90
C SER A 124 9.95 0.86 9.76
N TRP A 125 10.54 0.81 8.58
CA TRP A 125 9.99 1.40 7.37
C TRP A 125 10.50 0.62 6.14
N MET A 126 9.77 0.74 5.04
CA MET A 126 10.15 0.19 3.74
C MET A 126 9.80 1.21 2.67
N CYS A 127 10.70 1.41 1.71
CA CYS A 127 10.41 2.15 0.49
C CYS A 127 10.68 1.22 -0.67
N TRP A 128 9.63 0.96 -1.46
CA TRP A 128 9.72 0.13 -2.65
C TRP A 128 10.06 0.99 -3.85
N ARG A 129 11.07 0.55 -4.60
CA ARG A 129 11.54 1.19 -5.82
C ARG A 129 11.47 0.23 -6.99
N PRO A 130 11.36 0.76 -8.21
CA PRO A 130 11.38 -0.07 -9.42
C PRO A 130 12.75 -0.72 -9.63
N GLY A 131 12.73 -1.98 -10.07
CA GLY A 131 13.91 -2.82 -10.20
C GLY A 131 14.39 -3.45 -8.89
N GLU A 132 13.68 -3.22 -7.78
CA GLU A 132 13.99 -3.76 -6.46
C GLU A 132 12.82 -4.63 -5.94
N ASP A 133 13.14 -5.67 -5.17
CA ASP A 133 12.19 -6.43 -4.35
C ASP A 133 10.93 -6.91 -5.11
N GLY A 134 9.74 -6.50 -4.66
CA GLY A 134 8.46 -6.82 -5.31
C GLY A 134 8.29 -6.21 -6.72
N PHE A 135 9.26 -5.46 -7.22
CA PHE A 135 9.24 -4.70 -8.46
C PHE A 135 10.49 -4.91 -9.34
N GLU A 136 11.22 -6.02 -9.14
CA GLU A 136 12.36 -6.41 -9.98
C GLU A 136 12.03 -6.41 -11.50
N ASP A 137 10.77 -6.65 -11.86
CA ASP A 137 10.31 -6.66 -13.26
C ASP A 137 10.22 -5.27 -13.90
N LEU A 138 10.43 -4.19 -13.13
CA LEU A 138 10.44 -2.80 -13.60
C LEU A 138 11.84 -2.25 -13.96
N ALA A 139 12.89 -3.09 -13.89
CA ALA A 139 14.27 -2.74 -14.29
C ALA A 139 14.49 -2.57 -15.81
#